data_AF-A0A831YG89-F1
#
_entry.id   AF-A0A831YG89-F1
#
_cell.length_a   1.000
_cell.length_b   1.000
_cell.length_c   1.000
_cell.angle_alpha   90.00
_cell.angle_beta   90.00
_cell.angle_gamma   90.00
#
_symmetry.space_group_name_H-M   'P 1'
#
loop_
_entity.id
_entity.type
_entity.pdbx_description
1 polymer ?
#
loop_
_entity_poly.entity_id
_entity_poly.type
_entity_poly.pdbx_seq_one_letter_code
_entity_poly.pdbx_strand_id
1 'polypeptide(L)' 'MHLAASRWFWEEGMRLLEAGDVRQTSEKLWNAVVQAMKAYAEATGMPHDSHRLIWAAVRRLARDNAEILTLFAVVE' A
#
# COMPACT_ATOMS: atom_id res chain seq x y z
N MET A 1 0.60 0.81 13.75
CA MET A 1 -0.88 0.81 13.53
C MET A 1 -1.26 0.47 12.09
N HIS A 2 -0.47 0.92 11.11
CA HIS A 2 -0.79 0.82 9.68
C HIS A 2 -0.82 -0.62 9.13
N LEU A 3 -0.06 -1.55 9.70
CA LEU A 3 -0.08 -2.95 9.27
C LEU A 3 -1.45 -3.62 9.46
N ALA A 4 -2.13 -3.35 10.58
CA ALA A 4 -3.47 -3.87 10.84
C ALA A 4 -4.50 -3.27 9.86
N ALA A 5 -4.39 -1.96 9.59
CA ALA A 5 -5.23 -1.29 8.60
C ALA A 5 -5.00 -1.86 7.19
N SER A 6 -3.75 -2.10 6.80
CA SER A 6 -3.40 -2.73 5.52
C SER A 6 -4.07 -4.09 5.36
N ARG A 7 -4.00 -4.94 6.39
CA ARG A 7 -4.67 -6.23 6.41
C ARG A 7 -6.18 -6.11 6.26
N TRP A 8 -6.82 -5.21 6.99
CA TRP A 8 -8.26 -4.99 6.91
C TRP A 8 -8.69 -4.56 5.50
N PHE A 9 -7.99 -3.60 4.90
CA PHE A 9 -8.27 -3.14 3.54
C PHE A 9 -8.08 -4.24 2.50
N TRP A 10 -7.07 -5.10 2.68
CA TRP A 10 -6.85 -6.25 1.81
C TRP A 10 -8.03 -7.22 1.89
N GLU A 11 -8.40 -7.65 3.09
CA GLU A 11 -9.50 -8.59 3.31
C GLU A 11 -10.83 -8.05 2.76
N GLU A 12 -11.14 -6.78 2.99
CA GLU A 12 -12.33 -6.13 2.45
C GLU A 12 -12.28 -6.00 0.92
N GLY A 13 -11.12 -5.65 0.35
CA GLY A 13 -10.93 -5.58 -1.09
C GLY A 13 -11.16 -6.93 -1.78
N MET A 14 -10.66 -8.01 -1.19
CA MET A 14 -10.89 -9.36 -1.71
C MET A 14 -12.37 -9.76 -1.63
N ARG A 15 -13.06 -9.42 -0.54
CA ARG A 15 -14.51 -9.67 -0.39
C ARG A 15 -15.33 -8.91 -1.46
N LEU A 16 -14.96 -7.67 -1.76
CA LEU A 16 -15.61 -6.86 -2.80
C LEU A 16 -15.35 -7.41 -4.19
N LEU A 17 -14.16 -7.96 -4.42
CA LEU A 17 -13.80 -8.61 -5.68
C LEU A 17 -14.68 -9.83 -5.93
N GLU A 18 -14.87 -10.68 -4.92
CA GLU A 18 -15.77 -11.84 -4.98
C GLU A 18 -17.22 -11.43 -5.26
N ALA A 19 -17.65 -10.27 -4.75
CA ALA A 19 -18.97 -9.70 -5.01
C ALA A 19 -19.10 -9.00 -6.37
N GLY A 20 -18.02 -8.90 -7.15
CA GLY A 20 -18.00 -8.24 -8.46
C GLY A 20 -17.97 -6.71 -8.43
N ASP A 21 -17.78 -6.08 -7.25
CA ASP A 21 -17.65 -4.62 -7.13
C ASP A 21 -16.20 -4.20 -7.39
N VAL A 22 -15.82 -4.17 -8.67
CA VAL A 22 -14.46 -3.84 -9.10
C VAL A 22 -14.07 -2.41 -8.71
N ARG A 23 -15.01 -1.45 -8.69
CA ARG A 23 -14.70 -0.06 -8.34
C ARG A 23 -14.23 0.04 -6.89
N GLN A 24 -14.98 -0.54 -5.97
CA GLN A 24 -14.61 -0.52 -4.55
C GLN A 24 -13.41 -1.42 -4.26
N THR A 25 -13.28 -2.53 -4.99
CA THR A 25 -12.11 -3.41 -4.91
C THR A 25 -10.82 -2.61 -5.14
N SER A 26 -10.72 -1.88 -6.26
CA SER A 26 -9.52 -1.11 -6.58
C SER A 26 -9.18 -0.10 -5.50
N GLU A 27 -10.18 0.60 -4.96
CA GLU A 27 -9.97 1.57 -3.88
C GLU A 27 -9.45 0.91 -2.59
N LYS A 28 -10.00 -0.24 -2.21
CA LYS A 28 -9.57 -0.94 -0.99
C LYS A 28 -8.18 -1.55 -1.15
N LEU A 29 -7.88 -2.16 -2.30
CA LEU A 29 -6.54 -2.70 -2.55
C LEU A 29 -5.47 -1.60 -2.60
N TRP A 30 -5.75 -0.44 -3.22
CA TRP A 30 -4.87 0.72 -3.14
C TRP A 30 -4.61 1.15 -1.69
N ASN A 31 -5.67 1.27 -0.88
CA ASN A 31 -5.52 1.60 0.53
C ASN A 31 -4.68 0.56 1.29
N ALA A 32 -4.84 -0.74 0.99
CA ALA A 32 -4.03 -1.79 1.59
C ALA A 32 -2.53 -1.59 1.31
N VAL A 33 -2.17 -1.28 0.06
CA VAL A 33 -0.79 -1.02 -0.38
C VAL A 33 -0.22 0.23 0.31
N VAL A 34 -0.96 1.34 0.32
CA VAL A 34 -0.50 2.58 0.98
C VAL A 34 -0.27 2.37 2.47
N GLN A 35 -1.17 1.65 3.15
CA GLN A 35 -1.00 1.35 4.57
C GLN A 35 0.18 0.40 4.83
N ALA A 36 0.48 -0.54 3.93
CA ALA A 36 1.68 -1.36 4.02
C ALA A 36 2.96 -0.50 3.92
N MET A 37 3.00 0.48 2.99
CA MET A 37 4.13 1.40 2.87
C MET A 37 4.26 2.32 4.08
N LYS A 38 3.15 2.78 4.68
CA LYS A 38 3.17 3.51 5.95
C LYS A 38 3.71 2.66 7.10
N ALA A 39 3.34 1.38 7.17
CA ALA A 39 3.87 0.46 8.17
C ALA A 39 5.39 0.25 8.02
N TYR A 40 5.88 0.11 6.78
CA TYR A 40 7.30 0.05 6.50
C TYR A 40 8.03 1.34 6.91
N ALA A 41 7.46 2.50 6.57
CA ALA A 41 8.01 3.80 6.97
C ALA A 41 8.08 3.94 8.50
N GLU A 42 7.01 3.58 9.22
CA GLU A 42 6.94 3.57 10.68
C GLU A 42 8.04 2.67 11.27
N ALA A 43 8.17 1.44 10.77
CA ALA A 43 9.19 0.48 11.22
C ALA A 43 10.64 0.90 10.93
N THR A 44 10.85 1.80 9.96
CA THR A 44 12.17 2.29 9.55
C THR A 44 12.46 3.73 9.98
N GLY A 45 11.58 4.33 10.79
CA GLY A 45 11.75 5.69 11.32
C GLY A 45 11.62 6.78 10.25
N MET A 46 10.87 6.52 9.17
CA MET A 46 10.63 7.48 8.09
C MET A 46 9.30 8.21 8.27
N PRO A 47 9.23 9.52 7.94
CA PRO A 47 7.96 10.23 7.90
C PRO A 47 7.10 9.73 6.73
N HIS A 48 5.76 9.77 6.88
CA HIS A 48 4.82 9.13 5.94
C HIS A 48 3.43 9.81 5.88
N ASP A 49 3.36 11.10 6.21
CA ASP A 49 2.10 11.87 6.31
C ASP A 49 1.64 12.50 5.00
N SER A 50 2.43 12.37 3.92
CA SER A 50 2.11 12.89 2.60
C SER A 50 2.43 11.89 1.50
N HIS A 51 1.76 12.04 0.35
CA HIS A 51 1.94 11.19 -0.82
C HIS A 51 3.41 11.11 -1.27
N ARG A 52 4.11 12.26 -1.31
CA ARG A 52 5.56 12.33 -1.62
C ARG A 52 6.41 11.46 -0.69
N LEU A 53 6.03 11.35 0.57
CA LEU A 53 6.77 10.57 1.56
C LEU A 53 6.49 9.08 1.47
N ILE A 54 5.30 8.68 1.03
CA ILE A 54 5.03 7.28 0.65
C ILE A 54 5.99 6.86 -0.47
N TRP A 55 6.15 7.68 -1.51
CA TRP A 55 7.14 7.44 -2.57
C TRP A 55 8.58 7.35 -2.06
N ALA A 56 8.96 8.12 -1.03
CA ALA A 56 10.27 7.99 -0.41
C ALA A 56 10.46 6.63 0.27
N ALA A 57 9.42 6.13 0.94
CA ALA A 57 9.41 4.80 1.55
C ALA A 57 9.50 3.69 0.49
N VAL A 58 8.71 3.79 -0.60
CA VAL A 58 8.75 2.85 -1.74
C VAL A 58 10.15 2.79 -2.34
N ARG A 59 10.76 3.94 -2.67
CA ARG A 59 12.12 3.99 -3.24
C ARG A 59 13.17 3.43 -2.30
N ARG A 60 13.01 3.61 -0.98
CA ARG A 60 13.91 3.01 0.01
C ARG A 60 13.80 1.49 -0.02
N LEU A 61 12.58 0.96 0.02
CA LEU A 61 12.31 -0.48 -0.01
C LEU A 61 12.77 -1.11 -1.34
N ALA A 62 12.62 -0.38 -2.45
CA ALA A 62 13.00 -0.85 -3.78
C ALA A 62 14.53 -0.96 -4.00
N ARG A 63 15.36 -0.46 -3.07
CA ARG A 63 16.82 -0.70 -3.13
C ARG A 63 17.18 -2.17 -3.00
N ASP A 64 16.36 -2.93 -2.26
CA ASP A 64 16.57 -4.36 -2.03
C ASP A 64 15.73 -5.20 -3.02
N ASN A 65 14.71 -4.61 -3.65
CA ASN A 65 13.90 -5.24 -4.70
C ASN A 65 13.31 -4.19 -5.65
N ALA A 66 13.93 -4.01 -6.82
CA ALA A 66 13.55 -3.00 -7.80
C ALA A 66 12.12 -3.18 -8.37
N GLU A 67 11.58 -4.41 -8.36
CA GLU A 67 10.23 -4.71 -8.87
C GLU A 67 9.14 -3.96 -8.08
N ILE A 68 9.39 -3.69 -6.80
CA ILE A 68 8.47 -2.94 -5.93
C ILE A 68 8.16 -1.56 -6.50
N LEU A 69 9.15 -0.90 -7.12
CA LEU A 69 8.94 0.41 -7.73
C LEU A 69 7.99 0.31 -8.93
N THR A 70 8.16 -0.71 -9.76
CA THR A 70 7.29 -0.96 -10.92
C THR A 70 5.88 -1.33 -10.50
N LEU A 71 5.73 -2.24 -9.54
CA LEU A 71 4.42 -2.66 -9.03
C LEU A 71 3.67 -1.50 -8.39
N PHE A 72 4.34 -0.69 -7.57
CA PHE A 72 3.72 0.46 -6.92
C PHE A 72 3.27 1.51 -7.95
N ALA A 73 4.06 1.77 -8.99
CA ALA A 73 3.73 2.74 -10.04
C ALA A 73 2.50 2.37 -10.86
N VAL A 74 2.13 1.09 -10.95
CA VAL A 74 0.97 0.61 -11.72
C VAL A 74 -0.34 0.73 -10.93
N VAL A 75 -0.27 0.77 -9.59
CA VAL A 75 -1.45 0.77 -8.72
C VAL A 75 -1.79 2.14 -8.13
N GLU A 76 -0.95 3.14 -8.37
CA GLU A 76 -1.17 4.55 -8.01
C GLU A 76 -1.98 5.31 -9.05
#